data_AF-E9P9W2-F1
#
_entry.id   AF-E9P9W2-F1
#
_cell.length_a   1.000
_cell.length_b   1.000
_cell.length_c   1.000
_cell.angle_alpha   90.00
_cell.angle_beta   90.00
_cell.angle_gamma   90.00
#
_symmetry.space_group_name_H-M   'P 1'
#
loop_
_entity.id
_entity.type
_entity.pdbx_description
1 polymer ?
#
loop_
_entity_poly.entity_id
_entity_poly.type
_entity_poly.pdbx_seq_one_letter_code
_entity_poly.pdbx_strand_id
1 'polypeptide(L)' 'KNVLWDENNMSEYLTNPKKYIPGTKMAFAGLKKEKDRNDLITYLKK' A
#
# COMPACT_ATOMS: atom_id res chain seq x y z
N LYS A 1 10.55 7.24 -9.29
CA LYS A 1 9.67 8.00 -8.36
C LYS A 1 10.28 7.85 -6.97
N ASN A 2 10.71 8.95 -6.34
CA ASN A 2 11.16 8.91 -4.95
C ASN A 2 9.89 9.03 -4.08
N VAL A 3 9.31 7.88 -3.71
CA VAL A 3 8.10 7.86 -2.88
C VAL A 3 8.55 7.72 -1.42
N LEU A 4 8.22 8.69 -0.58
CA LEU A 4 8.33 8.54 0.86
C LEU A 4 7.23 7.59 1.33
N TRP A 5 7.60 6.52 2.02
CA TRP A 5 6.64 5.53 2.50
C TRP A 5 5.95 6.01 3.78
N ASP A 6 5.06 6.98 3.60
CA ASP A 6 4.16 7.48 4.65
C ASP A 6 2.88 6.64 4.70
N GLU A 7 2.13 6.71 5.79
CA GLU A 7 0.89 5.92 5.99
C GLU A 7 -0.13 6.09 4.87
N ASN A 8 -0.28 7.33 4.38
CA ASN A 8 -1.19 7.65 3.30
C ASN A 8 -0.74 6.99 1.98
N ASN A 9 0.56 7.05 1.69
CA ASN A 9 1.15 6.51 0.47
C ASN A 9 1.16 4.97 0.50
N MET A 10 1.39 4.40 1.69
CA MET A 10 1.31 2.97 1.94
C MET A 10 -0.12 2.44 1.81
N SER A 11 -1.11 3.19 2.36
CA SER A 11 -2.53 2.90 2.16
C SER A 11 -2.92 2.89 0.68
N GLU A 12 -2.49 3.90 -0.08
CA GLU A 12 -2.79 4.01 -1.51
C GLU A 12 -2.13 2.88 -2.32
N TYR A 13 -0.88 2.54 -1.99
CA TYR A 13 -0.15 1.42 -2.58
C TYR A 13 -0.80 0.07 -2.26
N LEU A 14 -1.21 -0.15 -1.02
CA LEU A 14 -1.90 -1.36 -0.59
C LEU A 14 -3.31 -1.46 -1.19
N THR A 15 -3.91 -0.35 -1.63
CA THR A 15 -5.22 -0.36 -2.28
C THR A 15 -5.12 -0.82 -3.74
N ASN A 16 -4.11 -0.35 -4.47
CA ASN A 16 -3.84 -0.81 -5.83
C ASN A 16 -2.38 -0.57 -6.25
N PRO A 17 -1.50 -1.54 -6.03
CA PRO A 17 -0.07 -1.35 -6.25
C PRO A 17 0.28 -1.22 -7.74
N LYS A 18 -0.50 -1.85 -8.63
CA LYS A 18 -0.33 -1.73 -10.09
C LYS A 18 -0.66 -0.33 -10.60
N LYS A 19 -1.67 0.32 -10.01
CA LYS A 19 -2.05 1.69 -10.38
C LYS A 19 -1.06 2.71 -9.81
N TYR A 20 -0.58 2.49 -8.59
CA TYR A 20 0.36 3.39 -7.93
C TYR A 20 1.76 3.35 -8.57
N ILE A 21 2.28 2.13 -8.82
CA ILE A 21 3.56 1.87 -9.50
C ILE A 21 3.30 1.01 -10.74
N PRO A 22 3.11 1.63 -11.92
CA PRO A 22 2.98 0.88 -13.17
C PRO A 22 4.30 0.13 -13.44
N GLY A 23 4.20 -1.18 -13.67
CA GLY A 23 5.35 -2.07 -13.83
C GLY A 23 5.87 -2.71 -12.53
N THR A 24 5.17 -2.56 -11.41
CA THR A 24 5.52 -3.30 -10.18
C THR A 24 5.41 -4.81 -10.39
N LYS A 25 6.41 -5.56 -9.91
CA LYS A 25 6.40 -7.03 -9.88
C LYS A 25 5.51 -7.60 -8.77
N MET A 26 4.95 -6.74 -7.91
CA MET A 26 4.06 -7.16 -6.84
C MET A 26 2.69 -7.58 -7.42
N ALA A 27 2.43 -8.89 -7.43
CA ALA A 27 1.17 -9.48 -7.88
C ALA A 27 0.07 -9.41 -6.79
N PHE A 28 -0.14 -8.21 -6.22
CA PHE A 28 -1.14 -8.00 -5.17
C PHE A 28 -2.38 -7.31 -5.74
N ALA A 29 -3.56 -7.87 -5.47
CA ALA A 29 -4.84 -7.34 -5.95
C ALA A 29 -5.28 -6.06 -5.24
N GLY A 30 -4.70 -5.79 -4.07
CA GLY A 30 -5.05 -4.67 -3.21
C GLY A 30 -6.03 -5.04 -2.09
N LEU A 31 -5.98 -4.30 -0.99
CA LEU A 31 -6.90 -4.42 0.13
C LEU A 31 -8.04 -3.42 -0.03
N LYS A 32 -9.26 -3.93 -0.20
CA LYS A 32 -10.47 -3.10 -0.27
C LYS A 32 -10.91 -2.61 1.11
N LYS A 33 -10.66 -3.38 2.16
CA LYS A 33 -11.03 -3.01 3.53
C LYS A 33 -10.03 -2.01 4.10
N GLU A 34 -10.53 -0.90 4.64
CA GLU A 34 -9.69 0.10 5.31
C GLU A 34 -9.10 -0.43 6.61
N LYS A 35 -9.88 -1.25 7.34
CA LYS A 35 -9.41 -1.88 8.59
C LYS A 35 -8.15 -2.72 8.36
N ASP A 36 -8.17 -3.62 7.38
CA ASP A 36 -7.02 -4.48 7.05
C ASP A 36 -5.80 -3.65 6.60
N ARG A 37 -6.02 -2.51 5.92
CA ARG A 37 -4.94 -1.58 5.54
C ARG A 37 -4.33 -0.92 6.78
N ASN A 38 -5.15 -0.43 7.68
CA ASN A 38 -4.71 0.23 8.91
C ASN A 38 -3.99 -0.73 9.86
N ASP A 39 -4.48 -1.97 10.00
CA ASP A 39 -3.84 -3.00 10.82
C ASP A 39 -2.44 -3.34 10.28
N LEU A 40 -2.27 -3.45 8.95
CA LEU A 40 -0.96 -3.66 8.33
C LEU A 40 -0.02 -2.47 8.46
N ILE A 41 -0.52 -1.25 8.25
CA ILE A 41 0.28 -0.02 8.42
C ILE A 41 0.76 0.08 9.88
N THR A 42 -0.11 -0.21 10.84
CA THR A 42 0.23 -0.24 12.26
C THR A 42 1.27 -1.31 12.58
N TYR A 43 1.13 -2.50 11.99
CA TYR A 43 2.12 -3.58 12.13
C TYR A 43 3.50 -3.19 11.59
N LEU A 44 3.55 -2.51 10.43
CA LEU A 44 4.79 -2.11 9.77
C LEU A 44 5.49 -0.90 10.40
N LYS A 45 4.77 -0.11 11.20
CA LYS A 45 5.31 1.03 11.96
C LYS A 45 6.07 0.62 13.22
N LYS A 46 5.92 -0.62 13.67
CA LYS A 46 6.55 -1.14 14.88
C LYS A 46 8.01 -1.51 14.63
#